data_AF-A0A1R0KU70-F1
#
_entry.id   AF-A0A1R0KU70-F1
#
_cell.length_a   1.000
_cell.length_b   1.000
_cell.length_c   1.000
_cell.angle_alpha   90.00
_cell.angle_beta   90.00
_cell.angle_gamma   90.00
#
_symmetry.space_group_name_H-M   'P 1'
#
loop_
_entity.id
_entity.type
_entity.pdbx_description
1 polymer ?
#
loop_
_entity_poly.entity_id
_entity_poly.type
_entity_poly.pdbx_seq_one_letter_code
_entity_poly.pdbx_strand_id
1 'polypeptide(L)' 'MDMKEVSRHPGKLRRTLMDGHSVPLSYHDNPYATAIPTRVLNRLLQLAGNKGRQVLEDSLLPDDTPGEAVAKT' A
#
# COMPACT_ATOMS: atom_id res chain seq x y z
N MET A 1 0.64 5.41 -10.07
CA MET A 1 -0.18 4.47 -10.87
C MET A 1 -1.61 4.60 -10.38
N ASP A 2 -2.55 4.79 -11.30
CA ASP A 2 -3.95 4.95 -10.92
C ASP A 2 -4.56 3.59 -10.50
N MET A 3 -5.42 3.58 -9.48
CA MET A 3 -6.04 2.35 -8.97
C MET A 3 -6.92 1.67 -10.04
N LYS A 4 -7.54 2.41 -10.95
CA LYS A 4 -8.28 1.84 -12.10
C LYS A 4 -7.32 1.12 -13.06
N GLU A 5 -6.10 1.64 -13.22
CA GLU A 5 -5.04 0.98 -13.98
C GLU A 5 -4.57 -0.30 -13.28
N VAL A 6 -4.43 -0.28 -11.95
CA VAL A 6 -4.08 -1.46 -11.16
C VAL A 6 -5.12 -2.57 -11.33
N SER A 7 -6.42 -2.24 -11.21
CA SER A 7 -7.51 -3.21 -11.40
C SER A 7 -7.53 -3.81 -12.79
N ARG A 8 -7.20 -3.02 -13.82
CA ARG A 8 -7.15 -3.48 -15.22
C ARG A 8 -5.89 -4.29 -15.52
N HIS A 9 -4.77 -3.97 -14.87
CA HIS A 9 -3.45 -4.53 -15.19
C HIS A 9 -2.65 -4.91 -13.93
N PRO A 10 -3.15 -5.85 -13.10
CA PRO A 10 -2.47 -6.22 -11.85
C PRO A 10 -1.07 -6.81 -12.08
N GLY A 11 -0.84 -7.45 -13.24
CA GLY A 11 0.46 -7.99 -13.62
C GLY A 11 1.55 -6.92 -13.80
N LYS A 12 1.19 -5.70 -14.20
CA LYS A 12 2.12 -4.58 -14.35
C LYS A 12 2.64 -4.15 -12.98
N LEU A 13 1.73 -3.94 -12.02
CA LEU A 13 2.08 -3.65 -10.63
C LEU A 13 2.95 -4.75 -10.04
N ARG A 14 2.54 -6.02 -10.18
CA ARG A 14 3.28 -7.17 -9.66
C ARG A 14 4.71 -7.23 -10.22
N ARG A 15 4.90 -7.02 -11.52
CA ARG A 15 6.24 -7.03 -12.14
C ARG A 15 7.14 -5.95 -11.53
N THR A 16 6.65 -4.71 -11.45
CA THR A 16 7.40 -3.60 -10.85
C THR A 16 7.80 -3.87 -9.40
N LEU A 17 6.91 -4.49 -8.61
CA LEU A 17 7.22 -4.90 -7.23
C LEU A 17 8.26 -6.02 -7.15
N MET A 18 8.22 -6.99 -8.07
CA MET A 18 9.21 -8.07 -8.16
C MET A 18 10.59 -7.55 -8.52
N ASP A 19 10.66 -6.56 -9.41
CA ASP A 19 11.89 -5.85 -9.78
C ASP A 19 12.46 -5.03 -8.60
N GLY A 20 11.71 -4.91 -7.50
CA GLY A 20 12.16 -4.27 -6.26
C GLY A 20 11.80 -2.79 -6.16
N HIS A 21 10.98 -2.27 -7.09
CA HIS A 21 10.57 -0.89 -7.09
C HIS A 21 9.28 -0.70 -6.29
N SER A 22 9.21 0.42 -5.56
CA SER A 22 7.97 0.91 -4.95
C SER A 22 7.14 1.67 -5.97
N VAL A 23 5.82 1.59 -5.87
CA VAL A 23 4.89 2.24 -6.80
C VAL A 23 3.90 3.10 -6.02
N PRO A 24 3.94 4.44 -6.18
CA PRO A 24 2.90 5.30 -5.63
C PRO A 24 1.58 5.02 -6.34
N LEU A 25 0.51 4.85 -5.57
CA LEU A 25 -0.84 4.58 -6.03
C LEU A 25 -1.72 5.82 -5.81
N SER A 26 -2.55 6.13 -6.79
CA SER A 26 -3.51 7.24 -6.74
C SER A 26 -4.93 6.74 -7.02
N TYR A 27 -5.92 7.40 -6.42
CA TYR A 27 -7.33 7.17 -6.67
C TYR A 27 -7.99 8.50 -7.04
N HIS A 28 -8.52 8.62 -8.27
CA HIS A 28 -9.05 9.88 -8.82
C HIS A 28 -8.07 11.05 -8.63
N ASP A 29 -6.84 10.88 -9.10
CA ASP A 29 -5.72 11.85 -9.00
C ASP A 29 -5.29 12.24 -7.58
N ASN A 30 -5.91 11.66 -6.54
CA ASN A 30 -5.50 11.86 -5.16
C ASN A 30 -4.48 10.79 -4.75
N PRO A 31 -3.38 11.17 -4.06
CA PRO A 31 -2.47 10.20 -3.46
C PRO A 31 -3.23 9.25 -2.52
N TYR A 32 -3.08 7.94 -2.72
CA TYR A 32 -3.84 6.94 -1.97
C TYR A 32 -2.93 6.06 -1.11
N ALA A 33 -1.96 5.40 -1.73
CA ALA A 33 -1.07 4.46 -1.05
C ALA A 33 0.27 4.35 -1.77
N THR A 34 1.21 3.57 -1.20
CA THR A 34 2.42 3.14 -1.93
C THR A 34 2.53 1.64 -1.82
N ALA A 35 2.52 0.95 -2.95
CA ALA A 35 2.82 -0.47 -2.99
C ALA A 35 4.34 -0.65 -2.89
N ILE A 36 4.79 -1.51 -1.99
CA ILE A 36 6.21 -1.80 -1.76
C ILE A 36 6.49 -3.30 -1.86
N PRO A 37 7.71 -3.73 -2.23
CA PRO A 37 8.06 -5.14 -2.20
C PRO A 37 7.95 -5.70 -0.77
N THR A 38 7.42 -6.93 -0.62
CA THR A 38 7.27 -7.58 0.69
C THR A 38 8.57 -7.66 1.47
N ARG A 39 9.70 -7.87 0.78
CA ARG A 39 11.05 -7.85 1.39
C ARG A 39 11.43 -6.50 2.00
N VAL A 40 11.00 -5.39 1.39
CA VAL A 40 11.18 -4.04 1.93
C VAL A 40 10.27 -3.85 3.14
N LEU A 41 8.99 -4.23 3.05
CA LEU A 41 8.06 -4.19 4.17
C LEU A 41 8.60 -4.96 5.38
N ASN A 42 9.02 -6.21 5.18
CA ASN A 42 9.56 -7.05 6.25
C ASN A 42 10.79 -6.42 6.92
N ARG A 43 11.67 -5.80 6.13
CA ARG A 43 12.85 -5.11 6.69
C ARG A 43 12.45 -3.88 7.49
N LEU A 44 11.46 -3.11 7.04
CA LEU A 44 10.93 -1.98 7.80
C LEU A 44 10.30 -2.44 9.12
N LEU A 45 9.49 -3.50 9.09
CA LEU A 45 8.88 -4.07 10.30
C LEU A 45 9.93 -4.61 11.29
N GLN A 46 11.00 -5.23 10.78
CA GLN A 46 12.13 -5.67 11.63
C GLN A 46 12.86 -4.48 12.27
N LEU A 47 13.14 -3.42 11.50
CA LEU A 47 13.81 -2.22 11.99
C LEU A 47 12.95 -1.44 13.00
N ALA A 48 11.64 -1.44 12.82
CA ALA A 48 10.69 -0.80 13.71
C ALA A 48 10.60 -1.51 15.09
N GLY A 49 11.14 -2.74 15.19
CA GLY A 49 11.04 -3.59 16.36
C GLY A 49 9.60 -4.03 16.64
N ASN A 50 9.40 -4.77 17.73
CA ASN A 50 8.08 -5.32 18.08
C ASN A 50 7.01 -4.24 18.25
N LYS A 51 7.37 -3.07 18.81
CA LYS A 51 6.44 -1.94 19.01
C LYS A 51 6.08 -1.24 17.71
N GLY A 52 7.04 -1.02 16.81
CA GLY A 52 6.77 -0.35 15.55
C GLY A 52 6.06 -1.24 14.53
N ARG A 53 6.26 -2.57 14.61
CA ARG A 53 5.47 -3.55 13.86
C ARG A 53 4.00 -3.52 14.27
N GLN A 54 3.70 -3.47 15.56
CA GLN A 54 2.33 -3.39 16.07
C GLN A 54 1.61 -2.11 15.59
N VAL A 55 2.27 -0.95 15.66
CA VAL A 55 1.71 0.32 15.16
C VAL A 55 1.43 0.27 13.65
N LEU A 56 2.32 -0.35 12.88
CA LEU A 56 2.13 -0.50 11.43
C LEU A 56 1.00 -1.48 11.11
N GLU A 57 0.89 -2.60 11.83
CA GLU A 57 -0.20 -3.57 11.66
C GLU A 57 -1.57 -2.99 12.08
N ASP A 58 -1.62 -2.17 13.13
CA ASP A 58 -2.85 -1.47 13.57
C ASP A 58 -3.27 -0.33 12.62
N SER A 59 -2.33 0.19 11.81
CA SER A 59 -2.59 1.28 10.85
C SER A 59 -2.87 0.78 9.43
N LEU A 60 -2.73 -0.52 9.17
CA LEU A 60 -3.15 -1.11 7.89
C LEU A 60 -4.67 -1.00 7.82
N LEU A 61 -5.16 -0.34 6.76
CA LEU A 61 -6.59 -0.18 6.52
C LEU A 61 -7.28 -1.55 6.65
N PRO A 62 -8.38 -1.65 7.41
CA PRO A 62 -9.12 -2.90 7.54
C PRO A 62 -9.56 -3.36 6.15
N ASP A 63 -9.44 -4.67 5.90
CA ASP A 63 -10.03 -5.29 4.73
C ASP A 63 -11.53 -4.96 4.69
N ASP A 64 -12.00 -4.62 3.48
CA ASP A 64 -13.39 -4.43 3.08
C ASP A 64 -14.13 -3.18 3.58
N THR A 65 -13.82 -2.02 3.00
CA THR A 65 -14.85 -1.19 2.33
C THR A 65 -14.21 -0.09 1.46
N PRO A 66 -14.40 -0.11 0.13
CA PRO A 66 -14.03 1.02 -0.71
C PRO A 66 -15.05 2.14 -0.47
N GLY A 67 -14.83 3.03 0.51
CA GLY A 67 -15.67 4.23 0.61
C GLY A 67 -15.87 4.93 1.96
N GLU A 68 -15.24 4.53 3.07
CA GLU A 68 -15.51 5.21 4.37
C GLU A 68 -14.26 5.57 5.18
N ALA A 69 -13.15 5.88 4.52
CA ALA A 69 -12.13 6.72 5.15
C ALA A 69 -12.38 8.18 4.71
N VAL A 70 -12.87 9.00 5.63
CA VAL A 70 -12.95 10.47 5.53
C VAL A 70 -14.16 11.03 4.75
N ALA A 71 -15.37 10.74 5.21
CA ALA A 71 -16.45 11.75 5.12
C ALA A 71 -16.23 12.76 6.26
N LYS A 72 -15.70 13.91 5.86
CA LYS A 72 -15.22 15.05 6.65
C LYS A 72 -16.19 15.58 7.71
N THR A 73 -15.59 16.11 8.78
CA THR A 73 -16.08 17.25 9.58
C THR A 73 -16.22 18.51 8.71
#